data_AF-A0A0G0VE60-F1
#
_entry.id   AF-A0A0G0VE60-F1
#
_cell.length_a   1.000
_cell.length_b   1.000
_cell.length_c   1.000
_cell.angle_alpha   90.00
_cell.angle_beta   90.00
_cell.angle_gamma   90.00
#
_symmetry.space_group_name_H-M   'P 1'
#
loop_
_entity.id
_entity.type
_entity.pdbx_description
1 polymer ?
#
loop_
_entity_poly.entity_id
_entity_poly.type
_entity_poly.pdbx_seq_one_letter_code
_entity_poly.pdbx_strand_id
1 'polypeptide(L)'
;MLNLRYIFRLIGAFVSRFKILLFLGAGIGILFFFLLRFLIPALDFAQTVKIGQTGRYTAGTLPNEILKLIGNGLTKIDPDGSVVPDLAASWETTDRGKTWTFILKD
;
A
#
# COMPACT_ATOMS: atom_id res chain seq x y z
N MET A 1 49.26 -23.91 7.22
CA MET A 1 48.07 -24.77 7.38
C MET A 1 47.34 -24.35 8.64
N LEU A 2 46.11 -23.85 8.52
CA LEU A 2 45.30 -23.47 9.69
C LEU A 2 44.90 -24.74 10.46
N ASN A 3 45.59 -25.00 11.57
CA ASN A 3 45.30 -26.16 12.42
C ASN A 3 44.02 -25.93 13.21
N LEU A 4 43.13 -26.93 13.24
CA LEU A 4 41.84 -26.86 13.93
C LEU A 4 41.99 -26.47 15.42
N ARG A 5 43.01 -27.00 16.09
CA ARG A 5 43.36 -26.66 17.48
C ARG A 5 43.71 -25.18 17.67
N TYR A 6 44.36 -24.57 16.67
CA TYR A 6 44.73 -23.16 16.69
C TYR A 6 43.49 -22.27 16.52
N ILE A 7 42.59 -22.63 15.60
CA ILE A 7 41.32 -21.91 15.39
C ILE A 7 40.47 -21.93 16.67
N PHE A 8 40.32 -23.08 17.32
CA PHE A 8 39.56 -23.16 18.58
C PHE A 8 40.14 -22.28 19.70
N ARG A 9 41.47 -22.26 19.85
CA ARG A 9 42.14 -21.40 20.84
C ARG A 9 41.97 -19.92 20.50
N LEU A 10 42.07 -19.57 19.22
CA LEU A 10 41.91 -18.19 18.75
C LEU A 10 40.49 -17.70 18.96
N ILE A 11 39.47 -18.49 18.59
CA ILE A 11 38.06 -18.17 18.84
C ILE A 11 37.81 -18.05 20.34
N GLY A 12 38.29 -18.99 21.15
CA GLY A 12 38.14 -18.95 22.61
C GLY A 12 38.75 -17.70 23.24
N ALA A 13 39.96 -17.32 22.82
CA ALA A 13 40.64 -16.10 23.29
C ALA A 13 39.93 -14.81 22.82
N PHE A 14 39.37 -14.82 21.60
CA PHE A 14 38.61 -13.70 21.08
C PHE A 14 37.28 -13.52 21.82
N VAL A 15 36.53 -14.60 22.00
CA VAL A 15 35.27 -14.60 22.74
C VAL A 15 35.49 -14.20 24.20
N SER A 16 36.54 -14.70 24.86
CA SER A 16 36.81 -14.33 26.26
C SER A 16 37.17 -12.85 26.42
N ARG A 17 37.91 -12.28 25.46
CA ARG A 17 38.33 -10.87 25.46
C ARG A 17 37.18 -9.92 25.11
N PHE A 18 36.29 -10.30 24.18
CA PHE A 18 35.24 -9.44 23.66
C PHE A 18 33.81 -9.84 24.08
N LYS A 19 33.65 -10.74 25.06
CA LYS A 19 32.36 -11.25 25.53
C LYS A 19 31.30 -10.17 25.73
N ILE A 20 31.65 -9.05 26.37
CA ILE A 20 30.72 -7.94 26.64
C ILE A 20 30.22 -7.33 25.32
N LEU A 21 31.12 -7.06 24.38
CA LEU A 21 30.79 -6.48 23.08
C LEU A 21 29.93 -7.44 22.25
N LEU A 22 30.20 -8.74 22.31
CA LEU A 22 29.41 -9.77 21.64
C LEU A 22 27.98 -9.87 22.22
N PHE A 23 27.84 -9.87 23.54
CA PHE A 23 26.53 -9.89 24.20
C PHE A 23 25.74 -8.61 23.93
N LEU A 24 26.38 -7.44 24.00
CA LEU A 24 25.73 -6.16 23.67
C LEU A 24 25.29 -6.13 22.21
N GLY A 25 26.17 -6.53 21.29
CA GLY A 25 25.87 -6.57 19.86
C GLY A 25 24.73 -7.53 19.54
N ALA A 26 24.72 -8.71 20.15
CA ALA A 26 23.61 -9.66 20.01
C ALA A 26 22.30 -9.07 20.56
N GLY A 27 22.33 -8.44 21.74
CA GLY A 27 21.15 -7.81 22.34
C GLY A 27 20.60 -6.66 21.47
N ILE A 28 21.46 -5.78 20.99
CA ILE A 28 21.09 -4.69 20.08
C ILE A 28 20.55 -5.24 18.77
N GLY A 29 21.17 -6.30 18.21
CA GLY A 29 20.72 -6.94 16.99
C GLY A 29 19.32 -7.55 17.13
N ILE A 30 19.06 -8.22 18.27
CA ILE A 30 17.73 -8.77 18.59
C ILE A 30 16.71 -7.64 18.72
N LEU A 31 17.03 -6.59 19.51
CA LEU A 31 16.15 -5.44 19.68
C LEU A 31 15.84 -4.77 18.33
N PHE A 32 16.86 -4.58 17.50
CA PHE A 32 16.74 -4.00 16.16
C PHE A 32 15.90 -4.87 15.23
N PHE A 33 16.04 -6.19 15.29
CA PHE A 33 15.21 -7.12 14.54
C PHE A 33 13.72 -7.01 14.90
N PHE A 34 13.41 -6.95 16.20
CA PHE A 34 12.03 -6.73 16.66
C PHE A 34 11.49 -5.36 16.27
N LEU A 35 12.33 -4.32 16.37
CA LEU A 35 11.98 -2.96 15.96
C LEU A 35 11.64 -2.90 14.47
N LEU A 36 12.48 -3.48 13.60
CA LEU A 36 12.20 -3.56 12.17
C LEU A 36 10.93 -4.37 11.87
N ARG A 37 10.71 -5.50 12.56
CA ARG A 37 9.49 -6.29 12.40
C ARG A 37 8.23 -5.50 12.75
N PHE A 38 8.32 -4.56 13.70
CA PHE A 38 7.22 -3.68 14.07
C PHE A 38 7.03 -2.50 13.10
N LEU A 39 8.11 -1.88 12.62
CA LEU A 39 8.05 -0.73 11.72
C LEU A 39 7.73 -1.11 10.26
N ILE A 40 8.21 -2.25 9.76
CA ILE A 40 8.03 -2.64 8.35
C ILE A 40 6.55 -2.79 7.96
N PRO A 41 5.66 -3.41 8.77
CA PRO A 41 4.23 -3.47 8.45
C PRO A 41 3.51 -2.12 8.50
N ALA A 42 4.06 -1.13 9.22
CA ALA A 42 3.53 0.24 9.21
C ALA A 42 3.90 0.99 7.92
N LEU A 43 4.93 0.51 7.21
CA LEU A 43 5.24 0.92 5.85
C LEU A 43 4.39 0.05 4.92
N ASP A 44 3.21 0.57 4.55
CA ASP A 44 2.31 -0.09 3.61
C ASP A 44 2.97 -0.09 2.21
N PHE A 45 3.77 -1.12 1.94
CA PHE A 45 4.28 -1.39 0.60
C PHE A 45 3.10 -1.83 -0.24
N ALA A 46 2.45 -0.85 -0.88
CA ALA A 46 1.26 -1.04 -1.70
C ALA A 46 1.44 -2.27 -2.60
N GLN A 47 0.66 -3.33 -2.31
CA GLN A 47 0.70 -4.54 -3.11
C GLN A 47 0.22 -4.18 -4.51
N THR A 48 1.13 -4.22 -5.49
CA THR A 48 0.79 -3.92 -6.88
C THR A 48 -0.01 -5.09 -7.45
N VAL A 49 -1.33 -4.93 -7.51
CA VAL A 49 -2.22 -5.89 -8.18
C VAL A 49 -2.17 -5.62 -9.69
N LYS A 50 -1.87 -6.65 -10.47
CA LYS A 50 -1.89 -6.58 -11.95
C LYS A 50 -3.15 -7.26 -12.47
N ILE A 51 -4.02 -6.49 -13.10
CA ILE A 51 -5.29 -6.97 -13.67
C ILE A 51 -5.22 -6.84 -15.18
N GLY A 52 -5.49 -7.94 -15.90
CA GLY A 52 -5.58 -7.93 -17.36
C GLY A 52 -7.02 -7.70 -17.81
N GLN A 53 -7.28 -6.61 -18.52
CA GLN A 53 -8.58 -6.32 -19.11
C GLN A 53 -8.61 -6.81 -20.58
N THR A 54 -9.62 -7.59 -20.95
CA THR A 54 -9.83 -8.01 -22.35
C THR A 54 -10.82 -7.10 -23.06
N GLY A 55 -10.57 -6.76 -24.32
CA GLY A 55 -11.43 -5.90 -25.13
C GLY A 55 -10.65 -5.01 -26.11
N ARG A 56 -11.37 -4.22 -26.90
CA ARG A 56 -10.80 -3.18 -27.78
C ARG A 56 -11.12 -1.82 -27.18
N TYR A 57 -10.17 -1.27 -26.43
CA TYR A 57 -10.30 0.02 -25.80
C TYR A 57 -9.29 1.01 -26.39
N THR A 58 -9.72 2.26 -26.52
CA THR A 58 -8.88 3.41 -26.85
C THR A 58 -8.89 4.39 -25.68
N ALA A 59 -8.05 5.42 -25.73
CA ALA A 59 -8.01 6.45 -24.68
C ALA A 59 -9.38 7.12 -24.42
N GLY A 60 -10.25 7.20 -25.44
CA GLY A 60 -11.59 7.78 -25.31
C GLY A 60 -12.70 6.77 -24.98
N THR A 61 -12.39 5.49 -24.88
CA THR A 61 -13.39 4.42 -24.69
C THR A 61 -12.99 3.47 -23.55
N LEU A 62 -12.33 4.01 -22.52
CA LEU A 62 -11.90 3.21 -21.37
C LEU A 62 -13.09 2.51 -20.69
N PRO A 63 -12.89 1.30 -20.13
CA PRO A 63 -13.91 0.62 -19.33
C PRO A 63 -14.32 1.47 -18.13
N ASN A 64 -15.59 1.39 -17.73
CA ASN A 64 -16.12 2.10 -16.57
C ASN A 64 -15.33 1.82 -15.28
N GLU A 65 -14.83 0.60 -15.10
CA GLU A 65 -14.02 0.25 -13.92
C GLU A 65 -12.73 1.07 -13.85
N ILE A 66 -12.06 1.29 -14.99
CA ILE A 66 -10.85 2.11 -15.06
C ILE A 66 -11.18 3.59 -14.95
N LEU A 67 -12.28 4.05 -15.57
CA LEU A 67 -12.72 5.45 -15.45
C LEU A 67 -12.97 5.84 -13.99
N LYS A 68 -13.59 4.95 -13.21
CA LYS A 68 -13.83 5.15 -11.77
C LYS A 68 -12.56 5.21 -10.92
N LEU A 69 -11.42 4.72 -11.42
CA LEU A 69 -10.12 4.84 -10.75
C LEU A 69 -9.45 6.18 -11.06
N ILE A 70 -9.81 6.82 -12.17
CA ILE A 70 -9.20 8.07 -12.65
C ILE A 70 -9.98 9.28 -12.16
N GLY A 71 -11.30 9.16 -12.05
CA GLY A 71 -12.15 10.23 -11.57
C GLY A 71 -13.57 9.78 -11.23
N ASN A 72 -14.30 10.70 -10.61
CA ASN A 72 -15.68 10.49 -10.19
C ASN A 72 -16.66 11.19 -11.14
N GLY A 73 -17.88 10.67 -11.22
CA GLY A 73 -18.98 11.32 -11.91
C GLY A 73 -19.64 12.37 -11.02
N LEU A 74 -20.57 13.15 -11.59
CA LEU A 74 -21.45 14.03 -10.79
C LEU A 74 -22.37 13.20 -9.87
N THR A 75 -22.77 12.02 -10.35
CA THR A 75 -23.55 11.03 -9.62
C THR A 75 -22.88 9.66 -9.68
N LYS A 76 -23.30 8.77 -8.78
CA LYS A 76 -22.92 7.36 -8.78
C LYS A 76 -24.17 6.50 -8.57
N ILE A 77 -24.00 5.20 -8.78
CA ILE A 77 -25.03 4.20 -8.53
C ILE A 77 -24.64 3.43 -7.28
N ASP A 78 -25.52 3.41 -6.28
CA ASP A 78 -25.34 2.63 -5.06
C ASP A 78 -25.70 1.14 -5.30
N PRO A 79 -25.31 0.23 -4.38
CA PRO A 79 -25.52 -1.21 -4.56
C PRO A 79 -26.99 -1.64 -4.76
N ASP A 80 -27.93 -0.82 -4.29
CA ASP A 80 -29.37 -1.02 -4.48
C ASP A 80 -29.89 -0.53 -5.85
N GLY A 81 -29.00 0.00 -6.69
CA GLY A 81 -29.32 0.56 -7.99
C GLY A 81 -29.80 2.02 -7.96
N SER A 82 -29.86 2.64 -6.78
CA SER A 82 -30.27 4.04 -6.66
C SER A 82 -29.19 4.98 -7.20
N VAL A 83 -29.62 6.07 -7.85
CA VAL A 83 -28.71 7.13 -8.31
C VAL A 83 -28.55 8.12 -7.17
N VAL A 84 -27.32 8.31 -6.71
CA VAL A 84 -26.99 9.17 -5.58
C VAL A 84 -25.91 10.20 -5.96
N PRO A 85 -25.81 11.33 -5.24
CA PRO A 85 -24.79 12.34 -5.53
C PRO A 85 -23.36 11.81 -5.31
N ASP A 86 -22.43 12.23 -6.16
CA ASP A 86 -20.99 11.97 -6.01
C ASP A 86 -20.19 13.28 -6.05
N LEU A 87 -19.67 13.76 -7.19
CA LEU A 87 -19.05 15.09 -7.24
C LEU A 87 -20.06 16.24 -7.08
N ALA A 88 -21.33 16.00 -7.44
CA ALA A 88 -22.40 16.93 -7.13
C ALA A 88 -22.83 16.76 -5.66
N ALA A 89 -23.19 17.88 -5.02
CA ALA A 89 -23.90 17.91 -3.75
C ALA A 89 -25.38 17.56 -3.94
N SER A 90 -25.99 18.06 -5.01
CA SER A 90 -27.38 17.77 -5.38
C SER A 90 -27.63 18.08 -6.86
N TRP A 91 -28.78 17.65 -7.37
CA TRP A 91 -29.26 18.07 -8.68
C TRP A 91 -30.76 18.27 -8.64
N GLU A 92 -31.24 19.09 -9.56
CA GLU A 92 -32.65 19.31 -9.81
C GLU A 92 -32.95 19.16 -11.30
N THR A 93 -34.19 18.79 -11.59
CA THR A 93 -34.68 18.73 -12.97
C THR A 93 -35.88 19.64 -13.14
N THR A 94 -35.82 20.47 -14.18
CA THR A 94 -36.90 21.36 -14.59
C THR A 94 -37.36 20.97 -15.99
N ASP A 95 -38.40 21.65 -16.50
CA ASP A 95 -38.88 21.47 -17.88
C ASP A 95 -39.27 20.03 -18.24
N ARG A 96 -39.77 19.26 -17.26
CA ARG A 96 -40.10 17.84 -17.40
C ARG A 96 -38.91 16.97 -17.85
N GLY A 97 -37.71 17.21 -17.33
CA GLY A 97 -36.54 16.38 -17.63
C GLY A 97 -35.64 16.88 -18.75
N LYS A 98 -35.95 18.04 -19.35
CA LYS A 98 -35.14 18.61 -20.44
C LYS A 98 -33.92 19.37 -19.94
N THR A 99 -33.99 19.87 -18.70
CA THR A 99 -32.93 20.65 -18.09
C THR A 99 -32.53 20.00 -16.77
N TRP A 100 -31.22 19.85 -16.56
CA TRP A 100 -30.63 19.26 -15.36
C TRP A 100 -29.59 20.23 -14.81
N THR A 101 -29.80 20.69 -13.58
CA THR A 101 -28.88 21.59 -12.89
C THR A 101 -28.20 20.83 -11.77
N PHE A 102 -26.87 20.79 -11.77
CA PHE A 102 -26.06 20.14 -10.75
C PHE A 102 -25.38 21.20 -9.89
N ILE A 103 -25.50 21.06 -8.57
CA ILE A 103 -24.81 21.89 -7.59
C ILE A 103 -23.61 21.08 -7.12
N LEU A 104 -22.39 21.59 -7.33
CA LEU A 104 -21.15 20.91 -6.96
C LEU A 104 -20.89 20.98 -5.46
N LYS A 105 -20.09 20.05 -4.94
CA LYS A 105 -19.54 20.14 -3.58
C LYS A 105 -18.50 21.26 -3.53
N ASP A 106 -18.39 21.90 -2.36
CA ASP A 106 -17.33 22.88 -2.05
C ASP A 106 -15.94 22.23 -1.94
#